data_AF-A0A933UWI5-F1
#
_entry.id   AF-A0A933UWI5-F1
#
_cell.length_a   1.000
_cell.length_b   1.000
_cell.length_c   1.000
_cell.angle_alpha   90.00
_cell.angle_beta   90.00
_cell.angle_gamma   90.00
#
_symmetry.space_group_name_H-M   'P 1'
#
loop_
_entity.id
_entity.type
_entity.pdbx_description
1 polymer ?
#
loop_
_entity_poly.entity_id
_entity_poly.type
_entity_poly.pdbx_seq_one_letter_code
_entity_poly.pdbx_strand_id
1 'polypeptide(L)'
;KKRKEFNFPKFFPERYFNFGLAEANTVSAAVGFSARGKVPFVVGSSSFLIGKAWEQIRNGICYSNLNVKIIGLGDEVFEDAALMRSISNMKVFCPASAAEALSVIYALMDDYGPAYVRLSVP
;
A
#
# COMPACT_ATOMS: atom_id res chain seq x y z
N LYS A 1 -17.36 20.46 11.24
CA LYS A 1 -17.35 20.71 9.77
C LYS A 1 -17.23 19.36 9.06
N LYS A 2 -18.28 18.85 8.42
CA LYS A 2 -18.28 17.55 7.72
C LYS A 2 -17.12 17.54 6.70
N ARG A 3 -16.13 16.66 6.91
CA ARG A 3 -15.06 16.43 5.94
C ARG A 3 -15.74 16.00 4.63
N LYS A 4 -15.53 16.73 3.53
CA LYS A 4 -15.93 16.26 2.20
C LYS A 4 -15.11 14.99 1.96
N GLU A 5 -15.73 13.83 2.03
CA GLU A 5 -15.11 12.56 1.63
C GLU A 5 -14.75 12.68 0.14
N PHE A 6 -13.45 12.77 -0.13
CA PHE A 6 -12.96 12.78 -1.50
C PHE A 6 -13.10 11.36 -2.06
N ASN A 7 -14.10 11.16 -2.92
CA ASN A 7 -14.34 9.87 -3.56
C ASN A 7 -13.39 9.74 -4.78
N PHE A 8 -12.18 9.23 -4.55
CA PHE A 8 -11.16 9.05 -5.59
C PHE A 8 -11.68 8.29 -6.83
N PRO A 9 -12.42 7.17 -6.70
CA PRO A 9 -13.03 6.48 -7.84
C PRO A 9 -13.92 7.38 -8.70
N LYS A 10 -14.68 8.30 -8.09
CA LYS A 10 -15.59 9.21 -8.81
C LYS A 10 -14.84 10.27 -9.61
N PHE A 11 -13.73 10.79 -9.08
CA PHE A 11 -12.96 11.86 -9.73
C PHE A 11 -11.90 11.34 -10.69
N PHE A 12 -11.37 10.12 -10.46
CA PHE A 12 -10.31 9.52 -11.27
C PHE A 12 -10.62 8.05 -11.60
N PRO A 13 -11.73 7.77 -12.31
CA PRO A 13 -12.17 6.40 -12.59
C PRO A 13 -11.12 5.60 -13.38
N GLU A 14 -10.40 6.24 -14.30
CA GLU A 14 -9.35 5.60 -15.11
C GLU A 14 -8.08 5.23 -14.33
N ARG A 15 -7.96 5.69 -13.08
CA ARG A 15 -6.82 5.41 -12.19
C ARG A 15 -7.20 4.57 -10.97
N TYR A 16 -8.45 4.16 -10.88
CA TYR A 16 -8.96 3.34 -9.79
C TYR A 16 -9.31 1.96 -10.31
N PHE A 17 -8.65 0.94 -9.77
CA PHE A 17 -8.87 -0.45 -10.15
C PHE A 17 -9.30 -1.24 -8.93
N ASN A 18 -10.49 -1.83 -8.99
CA ASN A 18 -10.99 -2.72 -7.94
C ASN A 18 -10.91 -4.16 -8.44
N PHE A 19 -10.15 -4.98 -7.72
CA PHE A 19 -9.94 -6.40 -8.03
C PHE A 19 -10.78 -7.33 -7.14
N GLY A 20 -11.63 -6.80 -6.27
CA GLY A 20 -12.42 -7.59 -5.31
C GLY A 20 -11.54 -8.25 -4.23
N LEU A 21 -11.92 -9.46 -3.81
CA LEU A 21 -11.24 -10.24 -2.76
C LEU A 21 -10.02 -11.02 -3.31
N ALA A 22 -9.21 -10.37 -4.14
CA ALA A 22 -8.09 -10.97 -4.86
C ALA A 22 -6.78 -10.21 -4.59
N GLU A 23 -6.36 -10.16 -3.33
CA GLU A 23 -5.24 -9.34 -2.83
C GLU A 23 -3.92 -9.64 -3.55
N ALA A 24 -3.61 -10.93 -3.76
CA ALA A 24 -2.43 -11.36 -4.51
C ALA A 24 -2.44 -10.87 -5.97
N ASN A 25 -3.62 -10.86 -6.61
CA ASN A 25 -3.78 -10.36 -7.98
C ASN A 25 -3.65 -8.83 -8.02
N THR A 26 -4.19 -8.13 -7.01
CA THR A 26 -4.04 -6.68 -6.87
C THR A 26 -2.57 -6.27 -6.80
N VAL A 27 -1.78 -6.97 -5.98
CA VAL A 27 -0.34 -6.71 -5.85
C VAL A 27 0.40 -7.06 -7.15
N SER A 28 0.06 -8.18 -7.79
CA SER A 28 0.64 -8.55 -9.09
C SER A 28 0.35 -7.51 -10.18
N ALA A 29 -0.86 -6.96 -10.22
CA ALA A 29 -1.21 -5.88 -11.13
C ALA A 29 -0.40 -4.61 -10.82
N ALA A 30 -0.21 -4.27 -9.54
CA ALA A 30 0.62 -3.15 -9.11
C ALA A 30 2.08 -3.30 -9.54
N VAL A 31 2.65 -4.51 -9.48
CA VAL A 31 3.99 -4.81 -10.04
C VAL A 31 4.05 -4.41 -11.52
N GLY A 32 3.06 -4.82 -12.32
CA GLY A 32 2.98 -4.47 -13.74
C GLY A 32 2.83 -2.97 -13.99
N PHE A 33 1.99 -2.29 -13.21
CA PHE A 33 1.83 -0.83 -13.29
C PHE A 33 3.13 -0.10 -12.95
N SER A 34 3.83 -0.53 -11.91
CA SER A 34 5.11 0.06 -11.50
C SER A 34 6.19 -0.14 -12.54
N ALA A 35 6.28 -1.35 -13.13
CA ALA A 35 7.20 -1.65 -14.23
C ALA A 35 6.95 -0.80 -15.49
N ARG A 36 5.76 -0.22 -15.64
CA ARG A 36 5.40 0.71 -16.72
C ARG A 36 5.43 2.19 -16.30
N GLY A 37 6.13 2.51 -15.21
CA GLY A 37 6.38 3.88 -14.77
C GLY A 37 5.21 4.55 -14.06
N LYS A 38 4.22 3.79 -13.57
CA LYS A 38 3.16 4.31 -12.70
C LYS A 38 3.55 4.14 -11.23
N VAL A 39 2.90 4.90 -10.35
CA VAL A 39 3.07 4.79 -8.89
C VAL A 39 1.78 4.22 -8.29
N PRO A 40 1.63 2.89 -8.24
CA PRO A 40 0.44 2.26 -7.67
C PRO A 40 0.42 2.37 -6.15
N PHE A 41 -0.73 2.80 -5.63
CA PHE A 41 -1.11 2.70 -4.23
C PHE A 41 -2.08 1.53 -4.08
N VAL A 42 -1.64 0.47 -3.40
CA VAL A 42 -2.46 -0.71 -3.10
C VAL A 42 -3.03 -0.53 -1.71
N VAL A 43 -4.35 -0.50 -1.57
CA VAL A 43 -5.05 -0.29 -0.30
C VAL A 43 -5.89 -1.52 0.02
N GLY A 44 -5.78 -2.03 1.25
CA GLY A 44 -6.57 -3.17 1.71
C GLY A 44 -6.42 -3.41 3.20
N SER A 45 -7.23 -4.32 3.75
CA SER A 45 -7.08 -4.76 5.14
C SER A 45 -5.70 -5.38 5.34
N SER A 46 -4.97 -4.98 6.39
CA SER A 46 -3.62 -5.49 6.68
C SER A 46 -3.59 -7.01 6.78
N SER A 47 -4.61 -7.65 7.37
CA SER A 47 -4.67 -9.11 7.52
C SER A 47 -4.67 -9.85 6.19
N PHE A 48 -5.53 -9.44 5.28
CA PHE A 48 -5.65 -10.11 3.99
C PHE A 48 -4.56 -9.69 3.02
N LEU A 49 -4.22 -8.39 2.99
CA LEU A 49 -3.25 -7.86 2.04
C LEU A 49 -1.86 -8.41 2.32
N ILE A 50 -1.42 -8.37 3.57
CA ILE A 50 -0.08 -8.82 3.94
C ILE A 50 -0.01 -10.34 3.97
N GLY A 51 -1.05 -11.02 4.48
CA GLY A 51 -1.09 -12.48 4.52
C GLY A 51 -1.16 -13.13 3.13
N LYS A 52 -2.14 -12.75 2.31
CA LYS A 52 -2.38 -13.43 1.02
C LYS A 52 -1.44 -12.99 -0.10
N ALA A 53 -0.96 -11.75 -0.08
CA ALA A 53 -0.10 -11.22 -1.15
C ALA A 53 1.40 -11.24 -0.79
N TRP A 54 1.78 -11.92 0.29
CA TRP A 54 3.15 -11.94 0.82
C TRP A 54 4.21 -12.25 -0.25
N GLU A 55 3.99 -13.31 -1.03
CA GLU A 55 4.94 -13.73 -2.07
C GLU A 55 5.09 -12.67 -3.16
N GLN A 56 3.97 -12.08 -3.61
CA GLN A 56 3.93 -11.05 -4.64
C GLN A 56 4.63 -9.77 -4.16
N ILE A 57 4.50 -9.43 -2.89
CA ILE A 57 5.22 -8.30 -2.29
C ILE A 57 6.72 -8.58 -2.28
N ARG A 58 7.12 -9.71 -1.69
CA ARG A 58 8.54 -10.06 -1.52
C ARG A 58 9.27 -10.22 -2.85
N ASN A 59 8.72 -11.06 -3.73
CA ASN A 59 9.39 -11.46 -4.97
C ASN A 59 9.07 -10.49 -6.12
N GLY A 60 7.84 -9.98 -6.17
CA GLY A 60 7.41 -9.09 -7.25
C GLY A 60 7.87 -7.65 -7.04
N ILE A 61 7.68 -7.11 -5.83
CA ILE A 61 7.97 -5.69 -5.54
C ILE A 61 9.39 -5.52 -5.00
N CYS A 62 9.70 -6.13 -3.86
CA CYS A 62 10.91 -5.82 -3.10
C CYS A 62 12.19 -6.27 -3.81
N TYR A 63 12.17 -7.47 -4.40
CA TYR A 63 13.32 -8.02 -5.12
C TYR A 63 13.76 -7.11 -6.27
N SER A 64 12.80 -6.57 -7.03
CA SER A 64 13.05 -5.68 -8.17
C SER A 64 13.07 -4.18 -7.77
N ASN A 65 12.99 -3.88 -6.46
CA ASN A 65 12.91 -2.53 -5.90
C ASN A 65 11.90 -1.62 -6.64
N LEU A 66 10.70 -2.16 -6.93
CA LEU A 66 9.68 -1.44 -7.67
C LEU A 66 8.99 -0.38 -6.80
N ASN A 67 8.58 0.71 -7.44
CA ASN A 67 7.91 1.82 -6.78
C ASN A 67 6.42 1.52 -6.56
N VAL A 68 6.12 0.70 -5.55
CA VAL A 68 4.75 0.36 -5.13
C VAL A 68 4.54 0.76 -3.68
N LYS A 69 3.42 1.43 -3.40
CA LYS A 69 3.05 1.86 -2.05
C LYS A 69 1.90 1.00 -1.54
N ILE A 70 2.13 0.28 -0.47
CA ILE A 70 1.17 -0.64 0.15
C ILE A 70 0.60 0.04 1.38
N ILE A 71 -0.72 0.17 1.45
CA ILE A 71 -1.44 0.78 2.55
C ILE A 71 -2.28 -0.31 3.22
N GLY A 72 -1.84 -0.73 4.41
CA GLY A 72 -2.57 -1.67 5.24
C GLY A 72 -3.55 -0.94 6.15
N LEU A 73 -4.80 -1.37 6.16
CA LEU A 73 -5.84 -0.85 7.05
C LEU A 73 -6.13 -1.85 8.17
N GLY A 74 -6.15 -1.37 9.41
CA GLY A 74 -6.59 -2.15 10.58
C GLY A 74 -5.44 -2.62 11.45
N ASP A 75 -5.75 -2.76 12.74
CA ASP A 75 -4.76 -3.07 13.79
C ASP A 75 -4.76 -4.51 14.29
N GLU A 76 -5.60 -5.35 13.69
CA GLU A 76 -5.83 -6.72 14.16
C GLU A 76 -4.64 -7.66 13.92
N VAL A 77 -3.64 -7.23 13.15
CA VAL A 77 -2.48 -8.04 12.79
C VAL A 77 -1.24 -7.48 13.45
N PHE A 78 -0.54 -8.30 14.22
CA PHE A 78 0.62 -7.89 14.99
C PHE A 78 1.93 -8.25 14.27
N GLU A 79 1.88 -9.21 13.35
CA GLU A 79 3.02 -9.67 12.58
C GLU A 79 3.32 -8.85 11.33
N ASP A 80 2.38 -8.02 10.84
CA ASP A 80 2.48 -7.33 9.54
C ASP A 80 3.74 -6.45 9.41
N ALA A 81 4.02 -5.62 10.42
CA ALA A 81 5.17 -4.75 10.46
C ALA A 81 6.48 -5.54 10.58
N ALA A 82 6.50 -6.61 11.38
CA ALA A 82 7.67 -7.48 11.51
C ALA A 82 7.95 -8.19 10.18
N LEU A 83 6.91 -8.70 9.53
CA LEU A 83 6.98 -9.39 8.26
C LEU A 83 7.47 -8.43 7.16
N MET A 84 6.88 -7.24 7.04
CA MET A 84 7.29 -6.24 6.04
C MET A 84 8.71 -5.72 6.28
N ARG A 85 9.13 -5.55 7.54
CA ARG A 85 10.51 -5.17 7.89
C ARG A 85 11.53 -6.26 7.60
N SER A 86 11.12 -7.52 7.49
CA SER A 86 12.04 -8.63 7.23
C SER A 86 12.53 -8.69 5.77
N ILE A 87 11.87 -8.00 4.84
CA ILE A 87 12.26 -7.98 3.42
C ILE A 87 13.20 -6.81 3.14
N SER A 88 14.20 -7.05 2.29
CA SER A 88 15.06 -5.99 1.77
C SER A 88 14.27 -4.93 1.00
N ASN A 89 14.78 -3.69 0.99
CA ASN A 89 14.24 -2.51 0.31
C ASN A 89 12.90 -1.95 0.84
N MET A 90 12.10 -2.75 1.57
CA MET A 90 10.81 -2.32 2.08
C MET A 90 10.95 -1.27 3.18
N LYS A 91 10.41 -0.07 2.96
CA LYS A 91 10.28 0.97 3.99
C LYS A 91 8.96 0.77 4.73
N VAL A 92 8.99 0.75 6.06
CA VAL A 92 7.79 0.53 6.89
C VAL A 92 7.49 1.76 7.73
N PHE A 93 6.27 2.27 7.62
CA PHE A 93 5.76 3.43 8.36
C PHE A 93 4.51 3.06 9.15
N CYS A 94 4.47 3.46 10.42
CA CYS A 94 3.32 3.28 11.31
C CYS A 94 2.92 4.65 11.89
N PRO A 95 2.29 5.54 11.10
CA PRO A 95 1.87 6.85 11.59
C PRO A 95 0.86 6.73 12.73
N ALA A 96 1.02 7.56 13.77
CA ALA A 96 0.15 7.56 14.95
C ALA A 96 -1.08 8.45 14.80
N SER A 97 -1.11 9.32 13.79
CA SER A 97 -2.23 10.26 13.56
C SER A 97 -2.54 10.47 12.08
N ALA A 98 -3.76 10.94 11.79
CA ALA A 98 -4.15 11.28 10.42
C ALA A 98 -3.26 12.37 9.78
N ALA A 99 -2.75 13.32 10.58
CA ALA A 99 -1.85 14.36 10.08
C ALA A 99 -0.48 13.80 9.69
N GLU A 100 0.05 12.87 10.50
CA GLU A 100 1.28 12.15 10.21
C GLU A 100 1.12 11.24 9.00
N ALA A 101 0.00 10.50 8.93
CA ALA A 101 -0.33 9.65 7.78
C ALA A 101 -0.37 10.45 6.49
N LEU A 102 -1.01 11.63 6.48
CA LEU A 102 -1.00 12.53 5.32
C LEU A 102 0.43 12.93 4.93
N SER A 103 1.25 13.32 5.92
CA SER A 103 2.64 13.73 5.68
C SER A 103 3.48 12.59 5.09
N VAL A 104 3.31 11.37 5.60
CA VAL A 104 3.96 10.16 5.06
C VAL A 104 3.51 9.92 3.63
N ILE A 105 2.21 9.98 3.34
CA ILE A 105 1.70 9.77 1.97
C ILE A 105 2.25 10.81 0.99
N TYR A 106 2.31 12.09 1.38
CA TYR A 106 2.91 13.13 0.55
C TYR A 106 4.40 12.86 0.28
N ALA A 107 5.17 12.51 1.32
CA ALA A 107 6.57 12.15 1.15
C ALA A 107 6.75 10.94 0.22
N LEU A 108 5.85 9.96 0.31
CA LEU A 108 5.87 8.77 -0.55
C LEU A 108 5.50 9.04 -2.01
N MET A 109 4.90 10.19 -2.34
CA MET A 109 4.64 10.54 -3.74
C MET A 109 5.93 10.84 -4.51
N ASP A 110 6.93 11.42 -3.84
CA ASP A 110 8.20 11.81 -4.44
C ASP A 110 9.34 10.80 -4.20
N ASP A 111 9.16 9.93 -3.21
CA ASP A 111 10.14 8.93 -2.83
C ASP A 111 10.01 7.64 -3.68
N TYR A 112 11.13 7.16 -4.23
CA TYR A 112 11.16 5.94 -5.05
C TYR A 112 11.34 4.67 -4.20
N GLY A 113 10.69 3.59 -4.63
CA GLY A 113 10.86 2.25 -4.08
C GLY A 113 9.68 1.78 -3.22
N PRO A 114 9.74 0.55 -2.70
CA PRO A 114 8.64 -0.05 -1.97
C PRO A 114 8.45 0.59 -0.60
N ALA A 115 7.19 0.86 -0.26
CA ALA A 115 6.83 1.30 1.07
C ALA A 115 5.55 0.63 1.54
N TYR A 116 5.51 0.28 2.82
CA TYR A 116 4.34 -0.18 3.54
C TYR A 116 3.97 0.86 4.60
N VAL A 117 2.72 1.32 4.57
CA VAL A 117 2.15 2.22 5.57
C VAL A 117 1.01 1.50 6.27
N ARG A 118 1.16 1.28 7.57
CA ARG A 118 0.10 0.71 8.41
C ARG A 118 -0.75 1.84 8.97
N LEU A 119 -2.02 1.85 8.63
CA LEU A 119 -3.00 2.80 9.14
C LEU A 119 -3.96 2.08 10.10
N SER A 120 -4.03 2.60 11.32
CA SER A 120 -5.08 2.24 12.26
C SER A 120 -6.43 2.76 11.73
N VAL A 121 -7.48 1.94 11.90
CA VAL A 121 -8.85 2.38 11.62
C VAL A 121 -9.37 3.00 12.93
N PRO A 122 -9.74 4.30 12.95
CA PRO A 122 -10.36 4.91 14.12
C PRO A 122 -11.77 4.39 14.39
#